data_AF-A0A974DLC1-F1
#
_entry.id   AF-A0A974DLC1-F1
#
_cell.length_a   1.000
_cell.length_b   1.000
_cell.length_c   1.000
_cell.angle_alpha   90.00
_cell.angle_beta   90.00
_cell.angle_gamma   90.00
#
_symmetry.space_group_name_H-M   'P 1'
#
loop_
_entity.id
_entity.type
_entity.pdbx_description
1 polymer ?
#
loop_
_entity_poly.entity_id
_entity_poly.type
_entity_poly.pdbx_seq_one_letter_code
_entity_poly.pdbx_strand_id
1 'polypeptide(L)'
;MAASKSANASEMGLMAIEDFLRCPPPGIQSQNLSTRSTVTCLSDSISLMIDDFIAISGRRVMFTNSLGRILQAKTMMECAEVKKKLMSNLLIILVAACQSIPVQGKRKKPNKPGKVLRHFVLMINGKNPRIKYKMEQGLNAVLPSVMCENYTVKVDFMDSLVKLTTDTDLTVLDGSQSVTPCWKNTTFSLDYNGDGGCEFAYCLGFSKRKFPIQGQIIHLKNKTAEEKEKVEEFFRAFVPQTSIKSDAAMEQSS
;
A
#
# COMPACT_ATOMS: atom_id res chain seq x y z
N MET A 1 1.81 -37.43 0.06
CA MET A 1 1.15 -36.15 0.41
C MET A 1 2.17 -35.03 0.24
N ALA A 2 2.16 -34.36 -0.91
CA ALA A 2 3.04 -33.22 -1.17
C ALA A 2 2.46 -32.01 -0.44
N ALA A 3 3.15 -31.54 0.60
CA ALA A 3 2.85 -30.27 1.22
C ALA A 3 2.93 -29.18 0.13
N SER A 4 1.79 -28.55 -0.15
CA SER A 4 1.67 -27.44 -1.08
C SER A 4 2.62 -26.32 -0.66
N LYS A 5 3.74 -26.20 -1.36
CA LYS A 5 4.84 -25.25 -1.15
C LYS A 5 4.45 -23.78 -1.45
N SER A 6 3.17 -23.43 -1.40
CA SER A 6 2.58 -22.29 -2.11
C SER A 6 1.98 -21.19 -1.20
N ALA A 7 1.91 -21.37 0.12
CA ALA A 7 1.24 -20.39 1.00
C ALA A 7 2.19 -19.44 1.79
N ASN A 8 3.51 -19.60 1.68
CA ASN A 8 4.49 -18.61 2.17
C ASN A 8 4.72 -17.51 1.11
N ALA A 9 3.65 -17.16 0.40
CA ALA A 9 3.58 -16.32 -0.77
C ALA A 9 4.10 -14.90 -0.49
N SER A 10 4.85 -14.36 -1.45
CA SER A 10 5.58 -13.10 -1.49
C SER A 10 5.17 -12.03 -0.46
N GLU A 11 6.17 -11.43 0.19
CA GLU A 11 5.99 -10.44 1.25
C GLU A 11 5.32 -9.16 0.73
N MET A 12 5.75 -8.67 -0.44
CA MET A 12 5.21 -7.48 -1.08
C MET A 12 5.24 -7.60 -2.60
N GLY A 13 4.35 -6.88 -3.29
CA GLY A 13 4.33 -6.73 -4.74
C GLY A 13 4.32 -5.26 -5.13
N LEU A 14 4.93 -4.92 -6.26
CA LEU A 14 4.91 -3.57 -6.83
C LEU A 14 4.40 -3.62 -8.27
N MET A 15 3.41 -2.81 -8.60
CA MET A 15 2.84 -2.75 -9.95
C MET A 15 2.68 -1.30 -10.39
N ALA A 16 2.89 -1.01 -11.66
CA ALA A 16 2.59 0.32 -12.20
C ALA A 16 1.09 0.62 -12.11
N ILE A 17 0.71 1.86 -11.77
CA ILE A 17 -0.72 2.20 -11.65
C ILE A 17 -1.46 2.01 -12.98
N GLU A 18 -0.79 2.23 -14.11
CA GLU A 18 -1.43 2.08 -15.42
C GLU A 18 -1.81 0.62 -15.70
N ASP A 19 -0.95 -0.32 -15.27
CA ASP A 19 -1.19 -1.75 -15.41
C ASP A 19 -2.30 -2.20 -14.45
N PHE A 20 -2.30 -1.68 -13.22
CA PHE A 20 -3.34 -1.91 -12.22
C PHE A 20 -4.72 -1.41 -12.68
N LEU A 21 -4.78 -0.23 -13.32
CA LEU A 21 -6.05 0.32 -13.83
C LEU A 21 -6.54 -0.40 -15.08
N ARG A 22 -5.63 -0.87 -15.95
CA ARG A 22 -5.96 -1.54 -17.21
C ARG A 22 -6.56 -2.92 -16.97
N CYS A 23 -5.99 -3.69 -16.04
CA CYS A 23 -6.45 -5.02 -15.72
C CYS A 23 -6.37 -5.18 -14.19
N PRO A 24 -7.47 -4.80 -13.49
CA PRO A 24 -7.49 -4.77 -12.05
C PRO A 24 -7.39 -6.19 -11.50
N PRO A 25 -6.65 -6.39 -10.40
CA PRO A 25 -6.57 -7.70 -9.75
C PRO A 25 -7.92 -8.17 -9.17
N PRO A 26 -8.06 -9.48 -8.87
CA PRO A 26 -9.26 -10.02 -8.22
C PRO A 26 -9.67 -9.23 -6.97
N GLY A 27 -10.97 -9.03 -6.77
CA GLY A 27 -11.52 -8.25 -5.65
C GLY A 27 -11.49 -6.73 -5.85
N ILE A 28 -11.00 -6.25 -6.99
CA ILE A 28 -10.96 -4.83 -7.35
C ILE A 28 -11.61 -4.66 -8.72
N GLN A 29 -12.48 -3.67 -8.84
CA GLN A 29 -13.08 -3.28 -10.12
C GLN A 29 -12.55 -1.91 -10.53
N SER A 30 -12.22 -1.75 -11.80
CA SER A 30 -11.85 -0.45 -12.37
C SER A 30 -12.80 -0.06 -13.50
N GLN A 31 -13.26 1.19 -13.48
CA GLN A 31 -14.01 1.81 -14.57
C GLN A 31 -13.17 2.96 -15.12
N ASN A 32 -12.75 2.84 -16.38
CA ASN A 32 -11.89 3.81 -17.03
C ASN A 32 -12.68 4.63 -18.06
N LEU A 33 -12.80 5.94 -17.80
CA LEU A 33 -13.30 6.94 -18.74
C LEU A 33 -12.13 7.77 -19.29
N SER A 34 -12.39 8.60 -20.31
CA SER A 34 -11.37 9.44 -20.93
C SER A 34 -10.69 10.39 -19.93
N THR A 35 -11.48 11.00 -19.04
CA THR A 35 -11.03 12.03 -18.08
C THR A 35 -10.90 11.54 -16.64
N ARG A 36 -11.52 10.39 -16.31
CA ARG A 36 -11.60 9.86 -14.94
C ARG A 36 -11.46 8.34 -14.91
N SER A 37 -10.74 7.82 -13.93
CA SER A 37 -10.78 6.40 -13.56
C SER A 37 -11.39 6.28 -12.16
N THR A 38 -12.31 5.34 -11.99
CA THR A 38 -12.86 4.98 -10.67
C THR A 38 -12.41 3.56 -10.35
N VAL A 39 -11.91 3.36 -9.13
CA VAL A 39 -11.52 2.05 -8.61
C VAL A 39 -12.39 1.73 -7.41
N THR A 40 -12.97 0.54 -7.39
CA THR A 40 -13.83 0.07 -6.31
C THR A 40 -13.24 -1.18 -5.68
N CYS A 41 -13.00 -1.14 -4.37
CA CYS A 41 -12.66 -2.35 -3.61
C CYS A 41 -13.94 -3.12 -3.28
N LEU A 42 -14.01 -4.38 -3.71
CA LEU A 42 -15.15 -5.26 -3.47
C LEU A 42 -14.87 -6.30 -2.38
N SER A 43 -13.60 -6.47 -1.97
CA SER A 43 -13.18 -7.49 -1.02
C SER A 43 -12.76 -6.89 0.32
N ASP A 44 -13.36 -7.37 1.40
CA ASP A 44 -12.98 -7.01 2.78
C ASP A 44 -11.58 -7.48 3.18
N SER A 45 -11.00 -8.41 2.40
CA SER A 45 -9.62 -8.88 2.60
C SER A 45 -8.58 -7.93 2.00
N ILE A 46 -9.00 -6.88 1.30
CA ILE A 46 -8.13 -5.86 0.70
C ILE A 46 -8.41 -4.51 1.37
N SER A 47 -7.37 -3.89 1.91
CA SER A 47 -7.44 -2.55 2.48
C SER A 47 -6.76 -1.57 1.54
N LEU A 48 -7.56 -0.80 0.79
CA LEU A 48 -7.05 0.32 -0.01
C LEU A 48 -6.71 1.48 0.90
N MET A 49 -5.46 1.93 0.85
CA MET A 49 -4.91 3.03 1.65
C MET A 49 -4.36 4.11 0.70
N ILE A 50 -5.23 4.52 -0.22
CA ILE A 50 -4.92 5.43 -1.32
C ILE A 50 -5.94 6.56 -1.32
N ASP A 51 -5.45 7.79 -1.27
CA ASP A 51 -6.29 8.97 -1.48
C ASP A 51 -6.49 9.21 -2.98
N ASP A 52 -7.60 9.85 -3.34
CA ASP A 52 -7.82 10.32 -4.70
C ASP A 52 -6.65 11.17 -5.18
N PHE A 53 -6.23 10.97 -6.43
CA PHE A 53 -5.09 11.70 -6.98
C PHE A 53 -5.24 11.96 -8.48
N ILE A 54 -4.40 12.87 -8.98
CA ILE A 54 -4.30 13.17 -10.41
C ILE A 54 -3.08 12.44 -10.95
N ALA A 55 -3.32 11.54 -11.91
CA ALA A 55 -2.25 10.80 -12.58
C ALA A 55 -1.41 11.75 -13.46
N ILE A 56 -0.22 11.28 -13.86
CA ILE A 56 0.70 12.07 -14.70
C ILE A 56 0.09 12.38 -16.06
N SER A 57 -0.83 11.52 -16.53
CA SER A 57 -1.64 11.75 -17.74
C SER A 57 -2.67 12.89 -17.60
N GLY A 58 -2.80 13.51 -16.42
CA GLY A 58 -3.84 14.48 -16.11
C GLY A 58 -5.19 13.85 -15.74
N ARG A 59 -5.31 12.52 -15.81
CA ARG A 59 -6.55 11.80 -15.46
C ARG A 59 -6.75 11.79 -13.95
N ARG A 60 -7.96 12.11 -13.48
CA ARG A 60 -8.33 11.95 -12.07
C ARG A 60 -8.62 10.49 -11.75
N VAL A 61 -7.97 9.92 -10.74
CA VAL A 61 -8.20 8.56 -10.26
C VAL A 61 -8.87 8.65 -8.90
N MET A 62 -10.06 8.04 -8.78
CA MET A 62 -10.87 8.07 -7.56
C MET A 62 -11.02 6.67 -6.99
N PHE A 63 -10.80 6.51 -5.69
CA PHE A 63 -10.93 5.23 -5.00
C PHE A 63 -12.16 5.23 -4.10
N THR A 64 -13.11 4.35 -4.42
CA THR A 64 -14.29 4.10 -3.59
C THR A 64 -13.99 2.98 -2.61
N ASN A 65 -14.52 3.10 -1.39
CA ASN A 65 -14.21 2.22 -0.24
C ASN A 65 -12.71 2.18 0.12
N SER A 66 -12.01 3.29 -0.08
CA SER A 66 -10.64 3.47 0.42
C SER A 66 -10.65 3.96 1.86
N LEU A 67 -9.72 3.45 2.67
CA LEU A 67 -9.47 3.93 4.03
C LEU A 67 -8.65 5.23 4.03
N GLY A 68 -8.06 5.61 2.89
CA GLY A 68 -7.12 6.72 2.79
C GLY A 68 -5.76 6.41 3.41
N ARG A 69 -4.82 7.36 3.31
CA ARG A 69 -3.46 7.19 3.86
C ARG A 69 -3.35 7.38 5.37
N ILE A 70 -4.33 8.04 5.97
CA ILE A 70 -4.35 8.35 7.39
C ILE A 70 -5.53 7.58 7.99
N LEU A 71 -5.21 6.48 8.66
CA LEU A 71 -6.18 5.68 9.40
C LEU A 71 -6.45 6.36 10.73
N GLN A 72 -7.67 6.83 10.96
CA GLN A 72 -8.06 7.45 12.21
C GLN A 72 -8.74 6.42 13.12
N ALA A 73 -8.35 6.40 14.39
CA ALA A 73 -8.99 5.63 15.44
C ALA A 73 -9.24 6.53 16.64
N LYS A 74 -10.47 6.54 17.16
CA LYS A 74 -10.88 7.35 18.32
C LYS A 74 -10.94 6.52 19.59
N THR A 75 -11.28 5.25 19.44
CA THR A 75 -11.41 4.31 20.58
C THR A 75 -10.33 3.23 20.53
N MET A 76 -10.04 2.63 21.69
CA MET A 76 -9.13 1.50 21.77
C MET A 76 -9.64 0.29 20.97
N MET A 77 -10.97 0.14 20.87
CA MET A 77 -11.60 -0.91 20.07
C MET A 77 -11.34 -0.69 18.58
N GLU A 78 -11.56 0.52 18.07
CA GLU A 78 -11.23 0.90 16.69
C GLU A 78 -9.73 0.70 16.40
N CYS A 79 -8.87 1.07 17.33
CA CYS A 79 -7.42 0.84 17.20
C CYS A 79 -7.11 -0.67 17.09
N ALA A 80 -7.73 -1.52 17.92
CA ALA A 80 -7.58 -2.97 17.85
C ALA A 80 -8.10 -3.56 16.52
N GLU A 81 -9.22 -3.05 16.01
CA GLU A 81 -9.76 -3.45 14.71
C GLU A 81 -8.86 -3.05 13.54
N VAL A 82 -8.35 -1.82 13.55
CA VAL A 82 -7.39 -1.34 12.54
C VAL A 82 -6.13 -2.20 12.58
N LYS A 83 -5.56 -2.45 13.76
CA LYS A 83 -4.43 -3.37 13.94
C LYS A 83 -4.73 -4.74 13.33
N LYS A 84 -5.89 -5.32 13.66
CA LYS A 84 -6.32 -6.62 13.12
C LYS A 84 -6.34 -6.58 11.59
N LYS A 85 -6.96 -5.56 10.97
CA LYS A 85 -6.99 -5.37 9.51
C LYS A 85 -5.59 -5.24 8.91
N LEU A 86 -4.69 -4.47 9.52
CA LEU A 86 -3.30 -4.32 9.05
C LEU A 86 -2.54 -5.66 9.00
N MET A 87 -2.88 -6.59 9.89
CA MET A 87 -2.24 -7.91 10.01
C MET A 87 -3.01 -9.04 9.33
N SER A 88 -4.23 -8.79 8.85
CA SER A 88 -5.08 -9.79 8.21
C SER A 88 -5.35 -9.52 6.75
N ASN A 89 -5.12 -8.30 6.25
CA ASN A 89 -5.51 -7.92 4.90
C ASN A 89 -4.30 -7.73 3.98
N LEU A 90 -4.57 -7.76 2.67
CA LEU A 90 -3.66 -7.20 1.68
C LEU A 90 -3.79 -5.68 1.73
N LEU A 91 -2.71 -4.99 2.10
CA LEU A 91 -2.69 -3.53 2.18
C LEU A 91 -2.17 -2.97 0.87
N ILE A 92 -2.83 -1.94 0.35
CA ILE A 92 -2.46 -1.35 -0.93
C ILE A 92 -2.24 0.14 -0.75
N ILE A 93 -1.01 0.62 -0.99
CA ILE A 93 -0.67 2.05 -0.96
C ILE A 93 -0.16 2.52 -2.32
N LEU A 94 -0.35 3.80 -2.60
CA LEU A 94 0.21 4.46 -3.77
C LEU A 94 1.61 4.98 -3.44
N VAL A 95 2.59 4.72 -4.28
CA VAL A 95 3.95 5.27 -4.15
C VAL A 95 4.34 5.95 -5.46
N ALA A 96 5.19 6.97 -5.38
CA ALA A 96 5.59 7.74 -6.54
C ALA A 96 7.10 7.60 -6.77
N ALA A 97 7.46 7.16 -7.97
CA ALA A 97 8.83 7.18 -8.48
C ALA A 97 9.10 8.58 -9.07
N CYS A 98 10.13 9.24 -8.57
CA CYS A 98 10.49 10.61 -8.91
C CYS A 98 11.91 10.68 -9.45
N GLN A 99 12.19 11.74 -10.21
CA GLN A 99 13.53 12.03 -10.69
C GLN A 99 14.49 12.21 -9.50
N SER A 100 15.63 11.52 -9.53
CA SER A 100 16.71 11.78 -8.58
C SER A 100 17.42 13.08 -9.00
N ILE A 101 17.40 14.09 -8.13
CA ILE A 101 18.17 15.32 -8.38
C ILE A 101 19.58 15.08 -7.81
N PRO A 102 20.65 15.07 -8.63
CA PRO A 102 22.00 15.01 -8.11
C PRO A 102 22.32 16.30 -7.36
N VAL A 103 22.59 16.20 -6.06
CA VAL A 103 22.99 17.34 -5.23
C VAL A 103 24.47 17.62 -5.49
N GLN A 104 24.78 18.62 -6.32
CA GLN A 104 26.11 19.22 -6.31
C GLN A 104 26.27 20.03 -5.01
N GLY A 105 27.19 19.60 -4.14
CA GLY A 105 27.67 20.38 -3.00
C GLY A 105 27.12 19.99 -1.62
N LYS A 106 28.03 19.45 -0.79
CA LYS A 106 28.00 19.25 0.67
C LYS A 106 26.74 19.73 1.45
N ARG A 107 25.87 18.78 1.83
CA ARG A 107 25.43 18.47 3.23
C ARG A 107 24.29 17.45 3.22
N LYS A 108 24.45 16.40 4.04
CA LYS A 108 23.52 15.28 4.27
C LYS A 108 22.11 15.76 4.67
N LYS A 109 21.18 15.83 3.72
CA LYS A 109 19.72 15.78 3.92
C LYS A 109 19.12 14.95 2.77
N PRO A 110 18.07 14.14 3.01
CA PRO A 110 17.45 13.36 1.94
C PRO A 110 16.93 14.31 0.84
N ASN A 111 17.22 13.95 -0.41
CA ASN A 111 16.98 14.72 -1.62
C ASN A 111 15.60 15.41 -1.61
N LYS A 112 15.55 16.71 -1.93
CA LYS A 112 14.28 17.35 -2.30
C LYS A 112 13.72 16.57 -3.47
N PRO A 113 12.49 16.08 -3.38
CA PRO A 113 12.12 14.99 -4.25
C PRO A 113 11.54 15.58 -5.56
N GLY A 114 12.16 15.23 -6.69
CA GLY A 114 11.96 15.86 -8.00
C GLY A 114 10.58 15.61 -8.64
N LYS A 115 10.48 15.90 -9.94
CA LYS A 115 9.28 15.64 -10.75
C LYS A 115 8.85 14.17 -10.61
N VAL A 116 7.56 13.92 -10.43
CA VAL A 116 7.01 12.55 -10.40
C VAL A 116 7.08 11.99 -11.82
N LEU A 117 7.79 10.88 -11.99
CA LEU A 117 7.99 10.20 -13.27
C LEU A 117 6.96 9.10 -13.48
N ARG A 118 6.61 8.37 -12.40
CA ARG A 118 5.61 7.31 -12.47
C ARG A 118 4.97 7.03 -11.11
N HIS A 119 3.72 6.60 -11.12
CA HIS A 119 3.03 6.10 -9.94
C HIS A 119 2.99 4.57 -9.94
N PHE A 120 3.20 4.00 -8.76
CA PHE A 120 3.13 2.57 -8.54
C PHE A 120 2.19 2.28 -7.38
N VAL A 121 1.62 1.08 -7.41
CA VAL A 121 0.84 0.49 -6.34
C VAL A 121 1.73 -0.51 -5.63
N LEU A 122 1.98 -0.27 -4.34
CA LEU A 122 2.68 -1.20 -3.46
C LEU A 122 1.64 -2.03 -2.71
N MET A 123 1.67 -3.33 -2.93
CA MET A 123 0.83 -4.33 -2.28
C MET A 123 1.63 -5.01 -1.17
N ILE A 124 1.12 -4.98 0.05
CA ILE A 124 1.79 -5.48 1.26
C ILE A 124 0.96 -6.61 1.84
N ASN A 125 1.55 -7.80 1.92
CA ASN A 125 0.89 -8.95 2.50
C ASN A 125 0.90 -8.85 4.04
N GLY A 126 -0.17 -8.32 4.63
CA GLY A 126 -0.32 -8.24 6.10
C GLY A 126 -0.39 -9.61 6.78
N LYS A 127 -0.87 -10.65 6.06
CA LYS A 127 -0.95 -12.04 6.56
C LYS A 127 0.41 -12.73 6.61
N ASN A 128 1.42 -12.23 5.88
CA ASN A 128 2.74 -12.85 5.84
C ASN A 128 3.37 -12.82 7.24
N PRO A 129 3.85 -13.95 7.79
CA PRO A 129 4.37 -14.01 9.16
C PRO A 129 5.48 -12.99 9.46
N ARG A 130 6.37 -12.69 8.49
CA ARG A 130 7.45 -11.73 8.68
C ARG A 130 6.95 -10.29 8.68
N ILE A 131 6.05 -9.94 7.75
CA ILE A 131 5.44 -8.60 7.69
C ILE A 131 4.59 -8.37 8.93
N LYS A 132 3.77 -9.35 9.30
CA LYS A 132 2.94 -9.33 10.50
C LYS A 132 3.79 -9.10 11.75
N TYR A 133 4.85 -9.89 11.95
CA TYR A 133 5.74 -9.74 13.10
C TYR A 133 6.37 -8.34 13.15
N LYS A 134 6.88 -7.81 12.03
CA LYS A 134 7.46 -6.46 11.98
C LYS A 134 6.42 -5.37 12.26
N MET A 135 5.21 -5.54 11.76
CA MET A 135 4.09 -4.63 12.00
C MET A 135 3.70 -4.65 13.50
N GLU A 136 3.58 -5.83 14.12
CA GLU A 136 3.29 -5.98 15.55
C GLU A 136 4.37 -5.34 16.42
N GLN A 137 5.65 -5.63 16.15
CA GLN A 137 6.78 -5.04 16.88
C GLN A 137 6.79 -3.52 16.75
N GLY A 138 6.65 -3.01 15.52
CA GLY A 138 6.64 -1.57 15.26
C GLY A 138 5.47 -0.85 15.93
N LEU A 139 4.26 -1.42 15.86
CA LEU A 139 3.09 -0.87 16.52
C LEU A 139 3.23 -0.96 18.04
N ASN A 140 3.60 -2.10 18.61
CA ASN A 140 3.69 -2.25 20.07
C ASN A 140 4.81 -1.42 20.70
N ALA A 141 5.93 -1.20 19.99
CA ALA A 141 6.99 -0.31 20.46
C ALA A 141 6.59 1.17 20.44
N VAL A 142 5.62 1.52 19.60
CA VAL A 142 5.24 2.89 19.32
C VAL A 142 3.99 3.33 20.07
N LEU A 143 3.05 2.42 20.28
CA LEU A 143 1.78 2.68 20.95
C LEU A 143 2.02 2.61 22.46
N PRO A 144 2.07 3.75 23.17
CA PRO A 144 2.29 3.74 24.61
C PRO A 144 1.13 3.02 25.30
N SER A 145 1.44 2.30 26.37
CA SER A 145 0.47 1.63 27.24
C SER A 145 -0.45 2.61 28.01
N VAL A 146 -0.28 3.93 27.81
CA VAL A 146 -0.92 4.98 28.60
C VAL A 146 -2.16 5.49 27.85
N MET A 147 -3.32 5.31 28.46
CA MET A 147 -4.68 5.54 27.92
C MET A 147 -5.04 7.00 27.55
N CYS A 148 -4.12 7.97 27.67
CA CYS A 148 -4.46 9.40 27.61
C CYS A 148 -3.63 10.23 26.62
N GLU A 149 -2.95 9.57 25.66
CA GLU A 149 -2.12 10.25 24.67
C GLU A 149 -2.69 10.08 23.26
N ASN A 150 -2.79 11.19 22.52
CA ASN A 150 -2.96 11.13 21.07
C ASN A 150 -1.60 10.83 20.43
N TYR A 151 -1.55 9.95 19.44
CA TYR A 151 -0.30 9.63 18.76
C TYR A 151 -0.53 9.37 17.28
N THR A 152 0.49 9.72 16.48
CA THR A 152 0.55 9.42 15.05
C THR A 152 1.70 8.44 14.82
N VAL A 153 1.37 7.28 14.29
CA VAL A 153 2.33 6.23 13.92
C VAL A 153 2.48 6.18 12.41
N LYS A 154 3.71 6.29 11.90
CA LYS A 154 4.01 6.16 10.47
C LYS A 154 4.69 4.84 10.18
N VAL A 155 4.09 4.05 9.29
CA VAL A 155 4.68 2.83 8.76
C VAL A 155 5.40 3.18 7.46
N ASP A 156 6.68 2.84 7.33
CA ASP A 156 7.49 3.22 6.16
C ASP A 156 8.05 2.02 5.39
N PHE A 157 7.93 2.08 4.07
CA PHE A 157 8.41 1.06 3.13
C PHE A 157 9.58 1.55 2.26
N MET A 158 10.14 2.74 2.54
CA MET A 158 11.24 3.34 1.77
C MET A 158 12.41 2.37 1.57
N ASP A 159 12.89 1.74 2.63
CA ASP A 159 14.05 0.84 2.57
C ASP A 159 13.83 -0.34 1.62
N SER A 160 12.62 -0.92 1.64
CA SER A 160 12.26 -2.04 0.75
C SER A 160 12.25 -1.62 -0.72
N LEU A 161 11.74 -0.42 -1.00
CA LEU A 161 11.70 0.15 -2.35
C LEU A 161 13.08 0.53 -2.87
N VAL A 162 13.94 1.10 -2.01
CA VAL A 162 15.35 1.40 -2.35
C VAL A 162 16.10 0.11 -2.64
N LYS A 163 15.95 -0.91 -1.79
CA LYS A 163 16.57 -2.22 -2.00
C LYS A 163 16.12 -2.85 -3.32
N LEU A 164 14.82 -2.83 -3.63
CA LEU A 164 14.32 -3.30 -4.92
C LEU A 164 15.01 -2.60 -6.10
N THR A 165 15.12 -1.26 -6.07
CA THR A 165 15.75 -0.51 -7.16
C THR A 165 17.23 -0.85 -7.32
N THR A 166 17.93 -1.16 -6.23
CA THR A 166 19.35 -1.56 -6.27
C THR A 166 19.52 -3.00 -6.73
N ASP A 167 18.65 -3.92 -6.33
CA ASP A 167 18.80 -5.35 -6.60
C ASP A 167 18.30 -5.76 -8.01
N THR A 168 17.37 -4.99 -8.60
CA THR A 168 16.68 -5.38 -9.86
C THR A 168 16.89 -4.42 -11.03
N ASP A 169 17.76 -3.41 -10.88
CA ASP A 169 17.97 -2.33 -11.85
C ASP A 169 16.65 -1.72 -12.37
N LEU A 170 15.67 -1.58 -11.46
CA LEU A 170 14.38 -1.01 -11.80
C LEU A 170 14.57 0.46 -12.21
N THR A 171 14.37 0.72 -13.49
CA THR A 171 14.49 2.04 -14.08
C THR A 171 13.13 2.59 -14.53
N VAL A 172 13.01 3.91 -14.48
CA VAL A 172 11.82 4.65 -14.93
C VAL A 172 12.28 5.66 -15.98
N LEU A 173 11.43 5.90 -16.99
CA LEU A 173 11.73 6.85 -18.05
C LEU A 173 11.53 8.29 -17.57
N ASP A 174 12.53 9.12 -17.82
CA ASP A 174 12.45 10.59 -17.75
C ASP A 174 12.69 11.13 -19.17
N GLY A 175 11.59 11.41 -19.89
CA GLY A 175 11.64 11.65 -21.33
C GLY A 175 12.19 10.42 -22.06
N SER A 176 13.33 10.56 -22.72
CA SER A 176 14.01 9.47 -23.45
C SER A 176 15.09 8.75 -22.65
N GLN A 177 15.38 9.18 -21.42
CA GLN A 177 16.44 8.61 -20.60
C GLN A 177 15.88 7.67 -19.54
N SER A 178 16.56 6.54 -19.34
CA SER A 178 16.24 5.59 -18.26
C SER A 178 16.99 5.98 -16.99
N VAL A 179 16.29 6.25 -15.91
CA VAL A 179 16.88 6.71 -14.64
C VAL A 179 16.47 5.84 -13.46
N THR A 180 17.36 5.70 -12.48
CA THR A 180 17.02 5.10 -11.18
C THR A 180 16.15 6.08 -10.39
N PRO A 181 14.92 5.70 -10.02
CA PRO A 181 13.99 6.62 -9.37
C PRO A 181 14.32 6.83 -7.88
N CYS A 182 13.96 8.00 -7.36
CA CYS A 182 13.79 8.19 -5.92
C CYS A 182 12.32 8.03 -5.52
N TRP A 183 12.06 7.45 -4.36
CA TRP A 183 10.69 7.12 -3.94
C TRP A 183 10.05 8.21 -3.07
N LYS A 184 8.76 8.45 -3.29
CA LYS A 184 7.89 9.33 -2.50
C LYS A 184 6.68 8.57 -1.99
N ASN A 185 6.09 9.13 -0.92
CA ASN A 185 4.82 8.69 -0.37
C ASN A 185 4.84 7.20 0.02
N THR A 186 5.97 6.74 0.55
CA THR A 186 6.25 5.35 0.96
C THR A 186 5.66 5.01 2.32
N THR A 187 4.84 5.90 2.88
CA THR A 187 4.30 5.78 4.23
C THR A 187 2.79 5.89 4.23
N PHE A 188 2.16 5.21 5.19
CA PHE A 188 0.83 5.53 5.68
C PHE A 188 0.89 5.82 7.19
N SER A 189 -0.15 6.47 7.71
CA SER A 189 -0.22 6.85 9.12
C SER A 189 -1.41 6.18 9.82
N LEU A 190 -1.24 5.85 11.09
CA LEU A 190 -2.31 5.53 12.04
C LEU A 190 -2.33 6.65 13.09
N ASP A 191 -3.41 7.41 13.09
CA ASP A 191 -3.67 8.49 14.04
C ASP A 191 -4.67 7.99 15.08
N TYR A 192 -4.22 7.88 16.33
CA TYR A 192 -5.09 7.60 17.46
C TYR A 192 -5.35 8.91 18.20
N ASN A 193 -6.63 9.26 18.31
CA ASN A 193 -7.09 10.43 19.05
C ASN A 193 -8.10 9.96 20.10
N GLY A 194 -7.64 9.69 21.33
CA GLY A 194 -8.52 9.23 22.39
C GLY A 194 -9.52 10.31 22.80
N ASP A 195 -10.76 9.92 23.12
CA ASP A 195 -11.82 10.83 23.62
C ASP A 195 -11.52 11.43 25.02
N GLY A 196 -10.37 11.13 25.61
CA GLY A 196 -9.92 11.74 26.84
C GLY A 196 -9.46 13.17 26.58
N GLY A 197 -10.25 14.16 27.02
CA GLY A 197 -9.97 15.60 26.93
C GLY A 197 -8.74 16.11 27.68
N CYS A 198 -7.65 15.34 27.73
CA CYS A 198 -6.36 15.82 28.19
C CYS A 198 -5.65 16.57 27.05
N GLU A 199 -5.88 17.88 26.97
CA GLU A 199 -5.10 18.81 26.15
C GLU A 199 -3.60 18.85 26.53
N PHE A 200 -3.20 18.24 27.65
CA PHE A 200 -1.80 18.21 28.11
C PHE A 200 -0.83 17.56 27.12
N ALA A 201 -1.28 16.64 26.25
CA ALA A 201 -0.43 16.03 25.23
C ALA A 201 0.00 17.02 24.13
N TYR A 202 -0.74 18.12 23.93
CA TYR A 202 -0.34 19.19 23.01
C TYR A 202 0.93 19.92 23.51
N CYS A 203 1.18 19.94 24.82
CA CYS A 203 2.32 20.63 25.43
C CYS A 203 3.62 19.79 25.48
N LEU A 204 3.56 18.46 25.36
CA LEU A 204 4.73 17.57 25.42
C LEU A 204 5.22 17.08 24.06
N GLY A 205 4.67 17.59 22.97
CA GLY A 205 5.15 17.31 21.61
C GLY A 205 4.83 15.90 21.16
N PHE A 206 3.58 15.68 20.73
CA PHE A 206 3.07 14.45 20.12
C PHE A 206 4.16 13.64 19.42
N SER A 207 4.47 12.47 20.00
CA SER A 207 5.51 11.58 19.52
C SER A 207 5.10 11.01 18.15
N LYS A 208 5.36 11.76 17.08
CA LYS A 208 5.29 11.26 15.70
C LYS A 208 6.36 10.20 15.57
N ARG A 209 5.97 8.94 15.74
CA ARG A 209 6.89 7.80 15.66
C ARG A 209 6.79 7.19 14.28
N LYS A 210 7.95 6.80 13.74
CA LYS A 210 8.09 6.21 12.41
C LYS A 210 8.88 4.93 12.55
N PHE A 211 8.40 3.82 12.00
CA PHE A 211 9.17 2.59 11.94
C PHE A 211 9.18 2.02 10.51
N PRO A 212 10.34 1.50 10.05
CA PRO A 212 10.45 0.90 8.73
C PRO A 212 9.97 -0.56 8.74
N ILE A 213 9.33 -0.98 7.66
CA ILE A 213 9.08 -2.38 7.34
C ILE A 213 9.93 -2.76 6.14
N GLN A 214 10.85 -3.68 6.39
CA GLN A 214 11.67 -4.29 5.36
C GLN A 214 11.02 -5.59 4.88
N GLY A 215 10.91 -5.76 3.57
CA GLY A 215 10.48 -7.02 2.96
C GLY A 215 10.91 -7.14 1.51
N GLN A 216 10.81 -8.36 0.99
CA GLN A 216 11.07 -8.65 -0.43
C GLN A 216 9.89 -8.16 -1.28
N ILE A 217 10.20 -7.32 -2.26
CA ILE A 217 9.23 -6.84 -3.23
C ILE A 217 9.44 -7.59 -4.54
N ILE A 218 8.36 -8.14 -5.10
CA ILE A 218 8.34 -8.63 -6.48
C ILE A 218 7.75 -7.56 -7.41
N HIS A 219 8.39 -7.31 -8.54
CA HIS A 219 7.85 -6.39 -9.56
C HIS A 219 6.84 -7.14 -10.42
N LEU A 220 5.58 -6.75 -10.32
CA LEU A 220 4.44 -7.28 -11.05
C LEU A 220 4.15 -6.41 -12.27
N LYS A 221 3.92 -7.07 -13.41
CA LYS A 221 3.58 -6.46 -14.70
C LYS A 221 2.32 -7.12 -15.23
N ASN A 222 1.68 -6.48 -16.20
CA ASN A 222 0.45 -6.97 -16.80
C ASN A 222 0.46 -6.79 -18.32
N LYS A 223 1.52 -7.28 -18.99
CA LYS A 223 1.65 -7.20 -20.46
C LYS A 223 1.39 -8.56 -21.11
N THR A 224 1.94 -9.63 -20.56
CA THR A 224 1.81 -11.00 -21.11
C THR A 224 0.83 -11.85 -20.29
N ALA A 225 0.39 -12.98 -20.85
CA ALA A 225 -0.47 -13.94 -20.15
C ALA A 225 0.23 -14.52 -18.89
N GLU A 226 1.52 -14.85 -18.99
CA GLU A 226 2.32 -15.34 -17.86
C GLU A 226 2.45 -14.28 -16.74
N GLU A 227 2.63 -13.01 -17.11
CA GLU A 227 2.70 -11.92 -16.14
C GLU A 227 1.35 -11.71 -15.43
N LYS A 228 0.24 -11.83 -16.18
CA LYS A 228 -1.12 -11.83 -15.61
C LYS A 228 -1.33 -12.96 -14.62
N GLU A 229 -0.89 -14.17 -14.96
CA GLU A 229 -1.00 -15.33 -14.08
C GLU A 229 -0.23 -15.11 -12.77
N LYS A 230 0.97 -14.52 -12.81
CA LYS A 230 1.74 -14.16 -11.60
C LYS A 230 1.00 -13.13 -10.73
N VAL A 231 0.33 -12.16 -11.34
CA VAL A 231 -0.52 -11.21 -10.61
C VAL A 231 -1.68 -11.94 -9.96
N GLU A 232 -2.39 -12.77 -10.70
CA GLU A 232 -3.51 -13.55 -10.16
C GLU A 232 -3.07 -14.49 -9.04
N GLU A 233 -1.95 -15.18 -9.19
CA GLU A 233 -1.37 -16.06 -8.17
C GLU A 233 -1.06 -15.29 -6.89
N PHE A 234 -0.45 -14.10 -7.02
CA PHE A 234 -0.21 -13.21 -5.88
C PHE A 234 -1.53 -12.86 -5.18
N PHE A 235 -2.57 -12.46 -5.92
CA PHE A 235 -3.86 -12.07 -5.32
C PHE A 235 -4.72 -13.24 -4.81
N ARG A 236 -4.55 -14.44 -5.37
CA ARG A 236 -5.30 -15.65 -4.99
C ARG A 236 -5.05 -16.05 -3.54
N ALA A 237 -3.88 -15.72 -2.99
CA ALA A 237 -3.58 -15.91 -1.57
C ALA A 237 -4.42 -14.99 -0.64
N PHE A 238 -5.06 -13.95 -1.18
CA PHE A 238 -5.73 -12.90 -0.41
C PHE A 238 -7.23 -12.84 -0.63
N VAL A 239 -7.70 -13.09 -1.84
CA VAL A 239 -9.12 -13.05 -2.19
C VAL A 239 -9.67 -14.48 -2.29
N PRO A 240 -10.57 -14.91 -1.39
CA PRO A 240 -11.25 -16.18 -1.51
C PRO A 240 -12.00 -16.24 -2.84
N GLN A 241 -11.81 -17.31 -3.61
CA GLN A 241 -12.45 -17.52 -4.92
C GLN A 241 -13.99 -17.70 -4.85
N THR A 242 -14.60 -17.59 -3.66
CA THR A 242 -16.00 -17.94 -3.40
C THR A 242 -17.00 -16.78 -3.55
N SER A 243 -16.61 -15.57 -4.00
CA SER A 243 -17.57 -14.46 -4.15
C SER A 243 -17.83 -13.98 -5.59
N ILE A 244 -17.41 -14.72 -6.62
CA ILE A 244 -17.70 -14.37 -8.03
C ILE A 244 -18.73 -15.33 -8.67
N LYS A 245 -19.23 -16.33 -7.92
CA LYS A 245 -20.29 -17.25 -8.39
C LYS A 245 -21.44 -17.36 -7.38
N SER A 246 -22.27 -16.32 -7.28
CA SER A 246 -23.67 -16.45 -6.86
C SER A 246 -24.35 -15.11 -7.10
N ASP A 247 -24.88 -14.93 -8.32
CA ASP A 247 -25.98 -14.00 -8.66
C ASP A 247 -26.34 -14.12 -10.15
N ALA A 248 -25.51 -14.79 -10.96
CA ALA A 248 -25.84 -15.13 -12.37
C ALA A 248 -26.50 -16.51 -12.54
N ALA A 249 -26.86 -17.18 -11.44
CA ALA A 249 -27.48 -18.53 -11.44
C ALA A 249 -28.74 -18.58 -10.57
N MET A 250 -29.61 -17.57 -10.69
CA MET A 250 -31.06 -17.76 -10.68
C MET A 250 -31.46 -17.63 -12.16
N GLU A 251 -31.40 -18.70 -12.94
CA GLU A 251 -32.58 -19.52 -13.25
C GLU A 251 -33.82 -18.60 -13.44
N GLN A 252 -34.30 -18.28 -14.64
CA GLN A 252 -34.40 -19.15 -15.82
C GLN A 252 -34.76 -20.61 -15.43
N SER A 253 -35.68 -20.78 -14.49
CA SER A 253 -36.62 -21.91 -14.48
C SER A 253 -37.82 -21.57 -13.59
N SER A 254 -38.92 -21.17 -14.23
CA SER A 254 -40.34 -21.34 -13.86
C SER A 254 -41.17 -20.25 -14.52
#